data_AF-A0A2S9GFD7-F1
#
_entry.id   AF-A0A2S9GFD7-F1
#
_cell.length_a   1.000
_cell.length_b   1.000
_cell.length_c   1.000
_cell.angle_alpha   90.00
_cell.angle_beta   90.00
_cell.angle_gamma   90.00
#
_symmetry.space_group_name_H-M   'P 1'
#
loop_
_entity.id
_entity.type
_entity.pdbx_description
1 polymer ?
#
loop_
_entity_poly.entity_id
_entity_poly.type
_entity_poly.pdbx_seq_one_letter_code
_entity_poly.pdbx_strand_id
1 'polypeptide(L)'
;MPVVVIGAGPLGLAAAAHLMERGLTPLVLEAGEGPGSAVEQWGHVRTFSPWPELVDPAAARLLAPTGWTAQEVGFPTGREWIGDY
;
A
#
# COMPACT_ATOMS: atom_id res chain seq x y z
N MET A 1 -17.89 9.21 -12.79
CA MET A 1 -17.86 10.16 -11.66
C MET A 1 -16.46 10.20 -11.10
N PRO A 2 -15.93 11.35 -10.66
CA PRO A 2 -14.63 11.42 -9.99
C PRO A 2 -14.69 10.72 -8.62
N VAL A 3 -13.62 10.04 -8.24
CA VAL A 3 -13.48 9.38 -6.93
C VAL A 3 -12.25 9.96 -6.23
N VAL A 4 -12.41 10.30 -4.96
CA VAL A 4 -11.31 10.77 -4.10
C VAL A 4 -11.14 9.78 -2.96
N VAL A 5 -9.91 9.35 -2.72
CA VAL A 5 -9.51 8.55 -1.56
C VAL A 5 -8.76 9.47 -0.60
N ILE A 6 -9.24 9.57 0.64
CA ILE A 6 -8.60 10.38 1.68
C ILE A 6 -7.77 9.47 2.58
N GLY A 7 -6.46 9.69 2.59
CA GLY A 7 -5.45 8.88 3.23
C GLY A 7 -4.69 8.00 2.23
N ALA A 8 -3.37 8.12 2.20
CA ALA A 8 -2.43 7.28 1.43
C ALA A 8 -1.66 6.30 2.34
N GLY A 9 -2.31 5.80 3.40
CA GLY A 9 -1.85 4.60 4.09
C GLY A 9 -2.13 3.32 3.28
N PRO A 10 -1.68 2.14 3.74
CA PRO A 10 -1.82 0.88 3.00
C PRO A 10 -3.25 0.61 2.53
N LEU A 11 -4.25 0.82 3.38
CA LEU A 11 -5.67 0.61 3.05
C LEU A 11 -6.20 1.61 2.02
N GLY A 12 -5.75 2.87 2.06
CA GLY A 12 -6.15 3.88 1.08
C GLY A 12 -5.54 3.59 -0.30
N LEU A 13 -4.28 3.17 -0.34
CA LEU A 13 -3.62 2.76 -1.58
C LEU A 13 -4.23 1.48 -2.15
N ALA A 14 -4.57 0.51 -1.30
CA ALA A 14 -5.33 -0.68 -1.74
C ALA A 14 -6.67 -0.27 -2.36
N ALA A 15 -7.44 0.60 -1.71
CA ALA A 15 -8.69 1.11 -2.29
C ALA A 15 -8.48 1.80 -3.64
N ALA A 16 -7.41 2.60 -3.79
CA ALA A 16 -7.06 3.22 -5.05
C ALA A 16 -6.72 2.18 -6.14
N ALA A 17 -5.97 1.13 -5.81
CA ALA A 17 -5.66 0.05 -6.73
C ALA A 17 -6.93 -0.67 -7.22
N HIS A 18 -7.86 -1.02 -6.31
CA HIS A 18 -9.15 -1.62 -6.68
C HIS A 18 -10.00 -0.69 -7.57
N LEU A 19 -9.96 0.63 -7.35
CA LEU A 19 -10.65 1.60 -8.21
C LEU A 19 -10.03 1.65 -9.61
N MET A 20 -8.70 1.62 -9.71
CA MET A 20 -7.99 1.59 -10.98
C MET A 20 -8.30 0.33 -11.79
N GLU A 21 -8.40 -0.84 -11.15
CA GLU A 21 -8.81 -2.08 -11.82
C GLU A 21 -10.22 -2.02 -12.41
N ARG A 22 -11.09 -1.17 -11.84
CA ARG A 22 -12.45 -0.93 -12.33
C ARG A 22 -12.52 0.16 -13.41
N GLY A 23 -11.37 0.61 -13.92
CA GLY A 23 -11.28 1.64 -14.95
C GLY A 23 -11.55 3.06 -14.44
N LEU A 24 -11.46 3.28 -13.12
CA LEU A 24 -11.61 4.60 -12.52
C LEU A 24 -10.23 5.23 -12.29
N THR A 25 -10.16 6.56 -12.34
CA THR A 25 -8.95 7.33 -12.01
C THR A 25 -9.16 8.03 -10.67
N PRO A 26 -8.74 7.42 -9.54
CA PRO A 26 -8.88 8.05 -8.23
C PRO A 26 -7.86 9.17 -8.02
N LEU A 27 -8.26 10.21 -7.29
CA LEU A 27 -7.34 11.16 -6.67
C LEU A 27 -7.10 10.72 -5.23
N VAL A 28 -5.86 10.44 -4.85
CA VAL A 28 -5.48 10.11 -3.47
C VAL A 28 -4.90 11.36 -2.81
N LEU A 29 -5.41 11.72 -1.63
CA LEU A 29 -4.93 12.85 -0.84
C LEU A 29 -4.42 12.37 0.51
N GLU A 30 -3.20 12.76 0.87
CA GLU A 30 -2.56 12.42 2.16
C GLU A 30 -2.27 13.69 2.93
N ALA A 31 -2.40 13.64 4.26
CA ALA A 31 -2.11 14.76 5.13
C ALA A 31 -0.61 14.90 5.44
N GLY A 32 0.12 13.78 5.45
CA GLY A 32 1.57 13.75 5.64
C GLY A 32 2.37 14.09 4.38
N GLU A 33 3.70 13.98 4.48
CA GLU A 33 4.64 14.36 3.41
C GLU A 33 4.62 13.41 2.21
N GLY A 34 4.09 12.19 2.38
CA GLY A 34 3.97 11.21 1.31
C GLY A 34 3.18 9.96 1.69
N PRO A 35 3.04 9.00 0.77
CA PRO A 35 2.41 7.71 1.04
C PRO A 35 3.04 7.02 2.26
N GLY A 36 2.22 6.36 3.08
CA GLY A 36 2.71 5.65 4.27
C GLY A 36 3.14 6.55 5.43
N SER A 37 2.92 7.87 5.40
CA SER A 37 3.36 8.82 6.45
C SER A 37 3.00 8.39 7.88
N ALA A 38 1.79 7.84 8.09
CA ALA A 38 1.39 7.35 9.41
C ALA A 38 2.14 6.07 9.82
N VAL A 39 2.48 5.19 8.87
CA VAL A 39 3.26 3.97 9.10
C VAL A 39 4.71 4.31 9.43
N GLU A 40 5.30 5.29 8.74
CA GLU A 40 6.67 5.74 8.96
C GLU A 40 6.94 6.15 10.42
N GLN A 41 5.94 6.74 11.10
CA GLN A 41 6.04 7.14 12.52
C GLN A 41 6.31 5.97 13.47
N TRP A 42 5.83 4.78 13.11
CA TRP A 42 6.11 3.52 13.81
C TRP A 42 6.91 2.55 12.95
N GLY A 43 7.67 3.05 11.97
CA GLY A 43 8.37 2.22 10.99
C GLY A 43 9.36 1.20 11.57
N HIS A 44 9.75 1.36 12.83
CA HIS A 44 10.61 0.42 13.56
C HIS A 44 9.85 -0.76 14.21
N VAL A 45 8.52 -0.70 14.26
CA VAL A 45 7.67 -1.72 14.87
C VAL A 45 7.43 -2.85 13.86
N ARG A 46 7.64 -4.09 14.30
CA ARG A 46 7.35 -5.30 13.53
C ARG A 46 5.84 -5.59 13.54
N THR A 47 5.28 -5.90 12.37
CA THR A 47 3.89 -6.33 12.22
C THR A 47 3.67 -7.71 12.87
N PHE A 48 2.44 -7.98 13.29
CA PHE A 48 2.05 -9.32 13.71
C PHE A 48 1.67 -10.22 12.52
N SER A 49 1.27 -9.62 11.39
CA SER A 49 0.93 -10.34 10.16
C SER A 49 2.18 -10.56 9.29
N PRO A 50 2.31 -11.74 8.67
CA PRO A 50 3.35 -12.01 7.70
C PRO A 50 3.08 -11.31 6.37
N TRP A 51 4.09 -11.21 5.52
CA TRP A 51 4.00 -10.55 4.21
C TRP A 51 2.78 -10.94 3.35
N PRO A 52 2.42 -12.23 3.17
CA PRO A 52 1.29 -12.59 2.31
C PRO A 52 -0.07 -12.02 2.77
N GLU A 53 -0.20 -11.65 4.05
CA GLU A 53 -1.41 -11.03 4.60
C GLU A 53 -1.42 -9.50 4.49
N LEU A 54 -0.26 -8.89 4.24
CA LEU A 54 -0.07 -7.44 4.17
C LEU A 54 -0.09 -6.87 2.75
N VAL A 55 -0.09 -7.74 1.74
CA VAL A 55 -0.13 -7.38 0.32
C VAL A 55 -1.56 -7.47 -0.19
N ASP A 56 -2.13 -6.34 -0.61
CA ASP A 56 -3.41 -6.33 -1.31
C ASP A 56 -3.26 -6.92 -2.74
N PRO A 57 -4.14 -7.84 -3.17
CA PRO A 57 -4.05 -8.48 -4.48
C PRO A 57 -4.20 -7.53 -5.69
N ALA A 58 -4.98 -6.45 -5.59
CA ALA A 58 -5.13 -5.48 -6.67
C ALA A 58 -3.86 -4.63 -6.79
N ALA A 59 -3.30 -4.20 -5.65
CA ALA A 59 -2.01 -3.52 -5.63
C ALA A 59 -0.89 -4.41 -6.21
N ALA A 60 -0.83 -5.69 -5.83
CA ALA A 60 0.16 -6.63 -6.38
C ALA A 60 0.09 -6.76 -7.91
N ARG A 61 -1.12 -6.83 -8.48
CA ARG A 61 -1.30 -6.86 -9.96
C ARG A 61 -0.89 -5.55 -10.62
N LEU A 62 -1.11 -4.43 -9.96
CA LEU A 62 -0.70 -3.11 -10.44
C LEU A 62 0.83 -2.92 -10.39
N LEU A 63 1.49 -3.52 -9.39
CA LEU A 63 2.94 -3.46 -9.19
C LEU A 63 3.71 -4.47 -10.04
N ALA A 64 3.13 -5.64 -10.37
CA ALA A 64 3.84 -6.69 -11.12
C ALA A 64 4.54 -6.20 -12.42
N PRO A 65 3.96 -5.32 -13.25
CA PRO A 65 4.63 -4.80 -14.45
C PRO A 65 5.85 -3.91 -14.17
N THR A 66 6.04 -3.42 -12.94
CA THR A 66 7.18 -2.58 -12.55
C THR A 66 8.41 -3.39 -12.17
N GLY A 67 8.33 -4.74 -12.23
CA GLY A 67 9.37 -5.64 -11.76
C GLY A 67 9.38 -5.84 -10.25
N TRP A 68 8.37 -5.34 -9.54
CA TRP A 68 8.18 -5.59 -8.12
C TRP A 68 7.95 -7.09 -7.86
N THR A 69 8.56 -7.60 -6.79
CA THR A 69 8.43 -9.00 -6.38
C THR A 69 7.90 -9.09 -4.96
N ALA A 70 6.83 -9.86 -4.78
CA ALA A 70 6.25 -10.09 -3.47
C ALA A 70 7.20 -10.84 -2.55
N GLN A 71 7.30 -10.38 -1.29
CA GLN A 71 7.94 -11.14 -0.22
C GLN A 71 6.97 -12.24 0.24
N GLU A 72 7.43 -13.50 0.27
CA GLU A 72 6.54 -14.63 0.60
C GLU A 72 6.62 -15.05 2.08
N VAL A 73 7.66 -14.64 2.80
CA VAL A 73 7.95 -15.10 4.16
C VAL A 73 8.44 -13.97 5.05
N GLY A 74 8.14 -14.06 6.35
CA GLY A 74 8.59 -13.11 7.35
C GLY A 74 7.54 -12.07 7.73
N PHE A 75 7.88 -11.28 8.74
CA PHE A 75 7.03 -10.26 9.37
C PHE A 75 7.75 -8.91 9.25
N PRO A 76 7.33 -8.03 8.34
CA PRO A 76 8.03 -6.77 8.12
C PRO A 76 7.90 -5.84 9.32
N THR A 77 8.86 -4.94 9.45
CA THR A 77 8.69 -3.68 10.16
C THR A 77 7.80 -2.74 9.35
N GLY A 78 7.22 -1.73 10.00
CA GLY A 78 6.43 -0.72 9.28
C GLY A 78 7.21 -0.09 8.11
N ARG A 79 8.51 0.16 8.28
CA ARG A 79 9.36 0.75 7.23
C ARG A 79 9.64 -0.22 6.08
N GLU A 80 9.90 -1.49 6.38
CA GLU A 80 10.00 -2.52 5.34
C GLU A 80 8.67 -2.62 4.58
N TRP A 81 7.54 -2.60 5.28
CA TRP A 81 6.22 -2.69 4.65
C TRP A 81 5.98 -1.60 3.61
N ILE A 82 6.23 -0.32 3.93
CA ILE A 82 6.00 0.80 2.99
C ILE A 82 7.17 1.06 2.02
N GLY A 83 8.31 0.39 2.22
CA GLY A 83 9.49 0.51 1.36
C GLY A 83 9.54 -0.57 0.29
N ASP A 84 9.14 -1.79 0.65
CA ASP A 84 9.22 -2.97 -0.21
C ASP A 84 7.85 -3.38 -0.81
N TYR A 85 6.75 -2.67 -0.47
CA TYR A 85 5.40 -2.82 -1.04
C TYR A 85 4.66 -1.48 -1.05
#